data_AF-A0A062BTQ9-F1
#
_entry.id   AF-A0A062BTQ9-F1
#
_cell.length_a   1.000
_cell.length_b   1.000
_cell.length_c   1.000
_cell.angle_alpha   90.00
_cell.angle_beta   90.00
_cell.angle_gamma   90.00
#
_symmetry.space_group_name_H-M   'P 1'
#
loop_
_entity.id
_entity.type
_entity.pdbx_description
1 polymer ?
#
loop_
_entity_poly.entity_id
_entity_poly.type
_entity_poly.pdbx_seq_one_letter_code
_entity_poly.pdbx_strand_id
1 'polypeptide(L)'
;MKIKNLNQITDFDIKLLRIFKTVCECGSFTSAESVLGISRSAISLHMSDLENRLGLRLCQRGRAGFSLTDEGKEILNYSETLIASIEEFKLKVNQIHKKLKGEFNIGIINNLINLPKPYITNTLEQLTSESPDVQINISMSTLADIECKVMDGRLHVGAVPMVTPLSGLDYLNLYEESSYLYCGDRHPLFSSTERLKEQDLSQWNAVMPNYSINSQALQLYQLLHCSATASDREGIAFLILTGNFMGFLPDHYARKWVESGQMKPVLEQRMHYSTPICMITRKGRRHNMILESFLEKLKNNINEQNNSGLTITN
;
A
#
# COMPACT_ATOMS: atom_id res chain seq x y z
N MET A 1 36.56 19.61 17.57
CA MET A 1 36.07 18.29 17.10
C MET A 1 36.23 18.28 15.59
N LYS A 2 37.16 17.49 15.03
CA LYS A 2 37.44 17.51 13.59
C LYS A 2 36.27 16.85 12.85
N ILE A 3 35.56 17.62 12.02
CA ILE A 3 34.60 17.11 11.05
C ILE A 3 35.41 16.26 10.07
N LYS A 4 35.26 14.92 10.12
CA LYS A 4 35.84 14.04 9.10
C LYS A 4 35.00 14.25 7.83
N ASN A 5 35.61 14.85 6.81
CA ASN A 5 34.99 14.91 5.49
C ASN A 5 34.65 13.48 5.03
N LEU A 6 33.42 13.29 4.56
CA LEU A 6 32.85 12.03 4.05
C LEU A 6 33.46 11.68 2.68
N ASN A 7 34.78 11.74 2.54
CA ASN A 7 35.44 11.75 1.23
C ASN A 7 35.52 10.37 0.56
N GLN A 8 35.16 9.28 1.25
CA GLN A 8 35.15 7.93 0.67
C GLN A 8 34.05 7.07 1.31
N ILE A 9 32.93 6.93 0.60
CA ILE A 9 31.99 5.82 0.83
C ILE A 9 32.59 4.58 0.18
N THR A 10 32.63 3.48 0.93
CA THR A 10 33.22 2.19 0.55
C THR A 10 32.15 1.09 0.50
N ASP A 11 32.44 -0.05 -0.11
CA ASP A 11 31.54 -1.22 -0.10
C ASP A 11 31.17 -1.67 1.32
N PHE A 12 32.10 -1.47 2.26
CA PHE A 12 31.86 -1.76 3.67
C PHE A 12 30.77 -0.84 4.27
N ASP A 13 30.71 0.43 3.88
CA ASP A 13 29.63 1.33 4.32
C ASP A 13 28.26 0.86 3.83
N ILE A 14 28.17 0.39 2.58
CA ILE A 14 26.92 -0.14 2.03
C ILE A 14 26.43 -1.34 2.85
N LYS A 15 27.35 -2.21 3.29
CA LYS A 15 27.02 -3.32 4.19
C LYS A 15 26.48 -2.82 5.53
N LEU A 16 27.13 -1.80 6.12
CA LEU A 16 26.69 -1.21 7.38
C LEU A 16 25.32 -0.53 7.25
N LEU A 17 25.06 0.18 6.14
CA LEU A 17 23.77 0.79 5.84
C LEU A 17 22.66 -0.25 5.69
N ARG A 18 22.95 -1.43 5.11
CA ARG A 18 21.99 -2.55 5.06
C ARG A 18 21.66 -3.07 6.46
N ILE A 19 22.66 -3.26 7.31
CA ILE A 19 22.47 -3.68 8.70
C ILE A 19 21.62 -2.64 9.45
N PHE A 20 21.94 -1.35 9.30
CA PHE A 20 21.17 -0.27 9.88
C PHE A 20 19.70 -0.30 9.46
N LYS A 21 19.43 -0.39 8.15
CA LYS A 21 18.07 -0.52 7.62
C LYS A 21 17.32 -1.69 8.27
N THR A 22 17.93 -2.87 8.33
CA THR A 22 17.30 -4.06 8.93
C THR A 22 17.02 -3.87 10.43
N VAL A 23 17.93 -3.25 11.18
CA VAL A 23 17.71 -2.94 12.60
C VAL A 23 16.53 -1.99 12.78
N CYS A 24 16.40 -0.97 11.92
CA CYS A 24 15.28 -0.04 11.93
C CYS A 24 13.95 -0.73 11.64
N GLU A 25 13.90 -1.59 10.61
CA GLU A 25 12.72 -2.36 10.25
C GLU A 25 12.28 -3.31 11.35
N CYS A 26 13.24 -3.93 12.05
CA CYS A 26 12.98 -4.84 13.16
C CYS A 26 12.59 -4.12 14.47
N GLY A 27 12.84 -2.81 14.57
CA GLY A 27 12.59 -2.00 15.77
C GLY A 27 13.41 -2.40 17.00
N SER A 28 14.32 -3.37 16.91
CA SER A 28 15.22 -3.76 17.98
C SER A 28 16.42 -4.53 17.47
N PHE A 29 17.55 -4.44 18.19
CA PHE A 29 18.77 -5.18 17.89
C PHE A 29 18.60 -6.69 18.07
N THR A 30 17.80 -7.10 19.06
CA THR A 30 17.52 -8.52 19.34
C THR A 30 16.70 -9.14 18.21
N SER A 31 15.66 -8.45 17.76
CA SER A 31 14.82 -8.89 16.63
C SER A 31 15.63 -8.97 15.33
N ALA A 32 16.63 -8.10 15.15
CA ALA A 32 17.48 -8.12 13.98
C ALA A 32 18.49 -9.28 13.94
N GLU A 33 18.77 -9.96 15.06
CA GLU A 33 19.69 -11.11 15.09
C GLU A 33 19.19 -12.25 14.20
N SER A 34 17.89 -12.56 14.27
CA SER A 34 17.29 -13.64 13.48
C SER A 34 17.27 -13.33 11.99
N VAL A 35 17.06 -12.07 11.62
CA VAL A 35 17.01 -11.62 10.22
C VAL A 35 18.40 -11.53 9.60
N LEU A 36 19.38 -11.02 10.35
CA LEU A 36 20.75 -10.81 9.85
C LEU A 36 21.67 -12.02 10.03
N GLY A 37 21.30 -12.99 10.87
CA GLY A 37 22.11 -14.18 11.15
C GLY A 37 23.42 -13.88 11.89
N ILE A 38 23.49 -12.75 12.61
CA ILE A 38 24.66 -12.33 13.41
C ILE A 38 24.24 -11.91 14.81
N SER A 39 25.16 -12.02 15.77
CA SER A 39 24.88 -11.70 17.17
C SER A 39 24.60 -10.22 17.41
N ARG A 40 23.83 -9.91 18.45
CA ARG A 40 23.52 -8.55 18.90
C ARG A 40 24.77 -7.74 19.20
N SER A 41 25.82 -8.38 19.72
CA SER A 41 27.11 -7.72 19.94
C SER A 41 27.77 -7.31 18.63
N ALA A 42 27.71 -8.15 17.59
CA ALA A 42 28.20 -7.82 16.26
C ALA A 42 27.36 -6.72 15.59
N ILE A 43 26.03 -6.78 15.69
CA ILE A 43 25.15 -5.72 15.19
C ILE A 43 25.45 -4.39 15.88
N SER A 44 25.61 -4.40 17.21
CA SER A 44 25.97 -3.21 18.00
C SER A 44 27.31 -2.62 17.56
N LEU A 45 28.30 -3.46 17.26
CA LEU A 45 29.60 -3.03 16.76
C LEU A 45 29.48 -2.38 15.37
N HIS A 46 28.76 -3.03 14.45
CA HIS A 46 28.51 -2.49 13.10
C HIS A 46 27.77 -1.16 13.13
N MET A 47 26.74 -1.03 13.99
CA MET A 47 26.02 0.22 14.15
C MET A 47 26.91 1.34 14.69
N SER A 48 27.73 1.06 15.71
CA SER A 48 28.65 2.06 16.24
C SER A 48 29.75 2.43 15.24
N ASP A 49 30.20 1.50 14.41
CA ASP A 49 31.14 1.80 13.34
C ASP A 49 30.52 2.72 12.29
N LEU A 50 29.29 2.45 11.85
CA LEU A 50 28.55 3.31 10.93
C LEU A 50 28.41 4.74 11.48
N GLU A 51 27.96 4.86 12.73
CA GLU A 51 27.82 6.15 13.42
C GLU A 51 29.14 6.92 13.48
N ASN A 52 30.24 6.23 13.79
CA ASN A 52 31.58 6.83 13.84
C ASN A 52 32.07 7.30 12.46
N ARG A 53 31.73 6.58 11.40
CA ARG A 53 32.12 6.92 10.02
C ARG A 53 31.33 8.10 9.47
N LEU A 54 30.03 8.16 9.76
CA LEU A 54 29.17 9.28 9.39
C LEU A 54 29.38 10.50 10.30
N GLY A 55 29.93 10.31 11.50
CA GLY A 55 30.07 11.38 12.49
C GLY A 55 28.72 11.77 13.11
N LEU A 56 27.72 10.89 13.03
CA LEU A 56 26.34 11.12 13.47
C LEU A 56 25.92 9.97 14.38
N ARG A 57 25.08 10.26 15.38
CA ARG A 57 24.30 9.20 16.03
C ARG A 57 23.05 8.96 15.22
N LEU A 58 22.76 7.71 14.91
CA LEU A 58 21.59 7.34 14.11
C LEU A 58 20.45 6.84 14.99
N CYS A 59 20.79 6.16 16.09
CA CYS A 59 19.80 5.56 16.97
C CYS A 59 20.09 5.82 18.44
N GLN A 60 19.02 5.94 19.22
CA GLN A 60 19.09 5.97 20.68
C GLN A 60 18.84 4.55 21.19
N ARG A 61 19.66 4.14 22.16
CA ARG A 61 19.59 2.81 22.79
C ARG A 61 19.71 2.94 24.30
N GLY A 62 18.88 2.22 25.04
CA GLY A 62 18.93 2.20 26.50
C GLY A 62 17.67 1.58 27.12
N ARG A 63 17.43 1.87 28.41
CA ARG A 63 16.23 1.41 29.14
C ARG A 63 14.92 1.90 28.51
N ALA A 64 14.97 3.01 27.77
CA ALA A 64 13.85 3.59 27.04
C ALA A 64 13.51 2.86 25.72
N GLY A 65 14.28 1.84 25.35
CA GLY A 65 14.09 1.09 24.10
C GLY A 65 14.95 1.61 22.96
N PHE A 66 14.58 1.22 21.74
CA PHE A 66 15.20 1.63 20.49
C PHE A 66 14.38 2.74 19.84
N SER A 67 15.04 3.81 19.40
CA SER A 67 14.41 4.84 18.59
C SER A 67 15.42 5.47 17.62
N LEU A 68 14.93 5.98 16.50
CA LEU A 68 15.73 6.76 15.57
C LEU A 68 15.89 8.19 16.06
N THR A 69 17.08 8.73 15.87
CA THR A 69 17.33 10.19 15.90
C THR A 69 16.76 10.84 14.64
N ASP A 70 16.68 12.17 14.60
CA ASP A 70 16.19 12.86 13.40
C ASP A 70 17.19 12.69 12.24
N GLU A 71 18.49 12.77 12.50
CA GLU A 71 19.55 12.45 11.55
C GLU A 71 19.46 10.99 11.10
N GLY A 72 19.13 10.08 12.02
CA GLY A 72 18.91 8.67 11.72
C GLY A 72 17.76 8.43 10.74
N LYS A 73 16.66 9.19 10.84
CA LYS A 73 15.54 9.10 9.90
C LYS A 73 15.96 9.57 8.49
N GLU A 74 16.70 10.67 8.40
CA GLU A 74 17.20 11.16 7.11
C GLU A 74 18.18 10.17 6.46
N ILE A 75 19.15 9.67 7.24
CA ILE A 75 20.11 8.67 6.75
C ILE A 75 19.40 7.39 6.35
N LEU A 76 18.36 6.96 7.06
CA LEU A 76 17.56 5.79 6.67
C LEU A 76 16.92 6.02 5.30
N ASN A 77 16.26 7.15 5.08
CA ASN A 77 15.64 7.48 3.79
C ASN A 77 16.67 7.50 2.64
N TYR A 78 17.84 8.11 2.84
CA TYR A 78 18.91 8.11 1.84
C TYR A 78 19.47 6.71 1.59
N SER A 79 19.62 5.90 2.64
CA SER A 79 20.10 4.52 2.56
C SER A 79 19.13 3.63 1.79
N GLU A 80 17.84 3.78 2.00
CA GLU A 80 16.81 3.06 1.25
C GLU A 80 16.90 3.36 -0.26
N THR A 81 17.08 4.63 -0.62
CA THR A 81 17.23 5.05 -2.02
C THR A 81 18.50 4.46 -2.65
N LEU A 82 19.61 4.48 -1.92
CA LEU A 82 20.88 3.88 -2.38
C LEU A 82 20.75 2.37 -2.56
N ILE A 83 20.19 1.67 -1.59
CA ILE A 83 20.01 0.21 -1.64
C ILE A 83 19.07 -0.16 -2.79
N ALA A 84 17.97 0.57 -2.98
CA ALA A 84 17.07 0.37 -4.12
C ALA A 84 17.81 0.54 -5.46
N SER A 85 18.68 1.54 -5.57
CA SER A 85 19.50 1.78 -6.76
C SER A 85 20.49 0.63 -7.04
N ILE A 86 21.04 0.00 -5.99
CA ILE A 86 21.91 -1.16 -6.11
C ILE A 86 21.14 -2.39 -6.59
N GLU A 87 19.94 -2.63 -6.06
CA GLU A 87 19.10 -3.73 -6.55
C GLU A 87 18.65 -3.49 -8.00
N GLU A 88 18.33 -2.24 -8.36
CA GLU A 88 18.06 -1.85 -9.76
C GLU A 88 19.27 -2.12 -10.67
N PHE A 89 20.50 -1.85 -10.21
CA PHE A 89 21.71 -2.18 -10.96
C PHE A 89 21.86 -3.68 -11.18
N LYS A 90 21.68 -4.51 -10.14
CA LYS A 90 21.74 -5.98 -10.28
C LYS A 90 20.68 -6.50 -11.25
N LEU A 91 19.46 -5.97 -11.17
CA LEU A 91 18.39 -6.27 -12.12
C LEU A 91 18.86 -5.99 -13.56
N LYS A 92 19.48 -4.83 -13.82
CA LYS A 92 20.01 -4.47 -15.14
C LYS A 92 21.13 -5.41 -15.62
N VAL A 93 22.03 -5.82 -14.73
CA VAL A 93 23.08 -6.79 -15.09
C VAL A 93 22.47 -8.15 -15.44
N ASN A 94 21.45 -8.59 -14.70
CA ASN A 94 20.72 -9.82 -15.03
C ASN A 94 19.97 -9.71 -16.36
N GLN A 95 19.45 -8.52 -16.71
CA GLN A 95 18.81 -8.26 -18.01
C GLN A 95 19.78 -8.46 -19.19
N ILE A 96 21.07 -8.13 -19.04
CA ILE A 96 22.10 -8.41 -20.06
C ILE A 96 22.18 -9.92 -20.35
N HIS A 97 21.95 -10.76 -19.33
CA HIS A 97 21.95 -12.21 -19.45
C HIS A 97 20.62 -12.83 -19.92
N LYS A 98 19.62 -12.03 -20.32
CA LYS A 98 18.28 -12.46 -20.80
C LYS A 98 17.52 -13.42 -19.87
N LYS A 99 17.85 -13.43 -18.58
CA LYS A 99 17.03 -14.10 -17.56
C LYS A 99 16.25 -13.03 -16.79
N LEU A 100 14.91 -13.17 -16.74
CA LEU A 100 14.08 -12.40 -15.83
C LEU A 100 14.38 -12.88 -14.40
N LYS A 101 15.33 -12.21 -13.74
CA LYS A 101 15.80 -12.54 -12.39
C LYS A 101 15.97 -11.29 -11.55
N GLY A 102 15.44 -11.34 -10.32
CA GLY A 102 15.61 -10.33 -9.28
C GLY A 102 14.29 -9.97 -8.60
N GLU A 103 14.26 -8.86 -7.88
CA GLU A 103 13.12 -8.49 -7.05
C GLU A 103 12.06 -7.68 -7.80
N PHE A 104 10.79 -7.97 -7.54
CA PHE A 104 9.64 -7.23 -8.02
C PHE A 104 8.77 -6.77 -6.85
N ASN A 105 9.06 -5.56 -6.38
CA ASN A 105 8.37 -4.88 -5.28
C ASN A 105 7.07 -4.21 -5.74
N ILE A 106 5.95 -4.56 -5.11
CA ILE A 106 4.58 -4.13 -5.40
C ILE A 106 3.97 -3.53 -4.13
N GLY A 107 3.39 -2.33 -4.23
CA GLY A 107 2.55 -1.76 -3.18
C GLY A 107 1.08 -1.97 -3.48
N ILE A 108 0.28 -2.33 -2.49
CA ILE A 108 -1.17 -2.45 -2.64
C ILE A 108 -1.88 -1.78 -1.46
N ILE A 109 -3.02 -1.12 -1.72
CA ILE A 109 -3.92 -0.71 -0.64
C ILE A 109 -4.65 -1.92 -0.05
N ASN A 110 -5.11 -1.81 1.20
CA ASN A 110 -5.85 -2.89 1.87
C ASN A 110 -7.12 -3.28 1.08
N ASN A 111 -7.46 -4.58 1.15
CA ASN A 111 -8.70 -5.22 0.67
C ASN A 111 -8.79 -5.58 -0.83
N LEU A 112 -7.67 -5.82 -1.51
CA LEU A 112 -7.68 -6.29 -2.92
C LEU A 112 -7.87 -7.82 -3.09
N ILE A 113 -8.09 -8.58 -2.02
CA ILE A 113 -8.19 -10.06 -2.09
C ILE A 113 -9.57 -10.50 -2.60
N ASN A 114 -10.64 -9.78 -2.25
CA ASN A 114 -12.02 -10.13 -2.63
C ASN A 114 -12.49 -9.43 -3.91
N LEU A 115 -11.56 -9.01 -4.77
CA LEU A 115 -11.92 -8.21 -5.92
C LEU A 115 -12.77 -9.02 -6.91
N PRO A 116 -13.78 -8.37 -7.52
CA PRO A 116 -14.57 -9.00 -8.57
C PRO A 116 -13.74 -9.34 -9.81
N LYS A 117 -12.59 -8.67 -10.00
CA LYS A 117 -11.70 -8.82 -11.15
C LYS A 117 -10.26 -9.10 -10.70
N PRO A 118 -9.79 -10.35 -10.75
CA PRO A 118 -8.49 -10.77 -10.22
C PRO A 118 -7.30 -10.43 -11.15
N TYR A 119 -7.27 -9.22 -11.73
CA TYR A 119 -6.25 -8.84 -12.71
C TYR A 119 -4.83 -8.99 -12.17
N ILE A 120 -4.58 -8.47 -10.97
CA ILE A 120 -3.25 -8.48 -10.35
C ILE A 120 -2.85 -9.92 -10.04
N THR A 121 -3.72 -10.72 -9.41
CA THR A 121 -3.41 -12.10 -9.04
C THR A 121 -3.15 -12.98 -10.27
N ASN A 122 -3.96 -12.86 -11.33
CA ASN A 122 -3.78 -13.61 -12.57
C ASN A 122 -2.47 -13.20 -13.27
N THR A 123 -2.14 -11.91 -13.27
CA THR A 123 -0.87 -11.44 -13.85
C THR A 123 0.33 -11.96 -13.06
N LEU A 124 0.26 -12.01 -11.74
CA LEU A 124 1.35 -12.54 -10.91
C LEU A 124 1.50 -14.06 -11.08
N GLU A 125 0.41 -14.81 -11.25
CA GLU A 125 0.45 -16.24 -11.60
C GLU A 125 1.18 -16.47 -12.94
N GLN A 126 0.80 -15.72 -13.98
CA GLN A 126 1.47 -15.80 -15.30
C GLN A 126 2.96 -15.40 -15.21
N LEU A 127 3.29 -14.37 -14.44
CA LEU A 127 4.68 -13.92 -14.29
C LEU A 127 5.54 -14.96 -13.55
N THR A 128 5.03 -15.53 -12.45
CA THR A 128 5.77 -16.51 -11.64
C THR A 128 5.94 -17.85 -12.34
N SER A 129 4.94 -18.28 -13.13
CA SER A 129 5.02 -19.51 -13.92
C SER A 129 6.04 -19.42 -15.05
N GLU A 130 6.15 -18.27 -15.72
CA GLU A 130 7.11 -18.07 -16.81
C GLU A 130 8.52 -17.67 -16.34
N SER A 131 8.63 -17.07 -15.16
CA SER A 131 9.88 -16.52 -14.62
C SER A 131 10.09 -16.89 -13.15
N PRO A 132 10.44 -18.15 -12.84
CA PRO A 132 10.58 -18.64 -11.46
C PRO A 132 11.73 -18.00 -10.67
N ASP A 133 12.68 -17.35 -11.35
CA ASP A 133 13.78 -16.62 -10.75
C ASP A 133 13.41 -15.18 -10.30
N VAL A 134 12.16 -14.76 -10.50
CA VAL A 134 11.63 -13.46 -10.03
C VAL A 134 11.10 -13.61 -8.61
N GLN A 135 11.67 -12.84 -7.68
CA GLN A 135 11.19 -12.76 -6.31
C GLN A 135 10.17 -11.63 -6.18
N ILE A 136 8.91 -11.96 -5.92
CA ILE A 136 7.84 -10.99 -5.78
C ILE A 136 7.69 -10.58 -4.32
N ASN A 137 7.78 -9.28 -4.05
CA ASN A 137 7.57 -8.72 -2.72
C ASN A 137 6.34 -7.81 -2.74
N ILE A 138 5.32 -8.13 -1.94
CA ILE A 138 4.09 -7.33 -1.85
C ILE A 138 4.04 -6.69 -0.46
N SER A 139 3.78 -5.38 -0.41
CA SER A 139 3.54 -4.67 0.84
C SER A 139 2.21 -3.91 0.81
N MET A 140 1.50 -3.94 1.94
CA MET A 140 0.28 -3.19 2.16
C MET A 140 0.60 -1.89 2.88
N SER A 141 0.14 -0.75 2.36
CA SER A 141 0.44 0.58 2.92
C SER A 141 -0.63 1.61 2.51
N THR A 142 -0.50 2.84 3.02
CA THR A 142 -1.43 3.94 2.68
C THR A 142 -1.19 4.45 1.26
N LEU A 143 -2.18 5.14 0.67
CA LEU A 143 -2.07 5.77 -0.65
C LEU A 143 -0.79 6.61 -0.77
N ALA A 144 -0.60 7.56 0.16
CA ALA A 144 0.52 8.48 0.15
C ALA A 144 1.88 7.77 0.22
N ASP A 145 1.99 6.73 1.04
CA ASP A 145 3.22 5.96 1.18
C ASP A 145 3.53 5.13 -0.08
N ILE A 146 2.51 4.52 -0.70
CA ILE A 146 2.67 3.80 -1.97
C ILE A 146 3.08 4.76 -3.08
N GLU A 147 2.40 5.90 -3.23
CA GLU A 147 2.75 6.92 -4.23
C GLU A 147 4.19 7.41 -4.05
N CYS A 148 4.59 7.73 -2.81
CA CYS A 148 5.96 8.14 -2.49
C CYS A 148 6.97 7.05 -2.86
N LYS A 149 6.74 5.81 -2.42
CA LYS A 149 7.66 4.69 -2.68
C LYS A 149 7.77 4.36 -4.17
N VAL A 150 6.71 4.53 -4.97
CA VAL A 150 6.76 4.37 -6.43
C VAL A 150 7.56 5.51 -7.07
N MET A 151 7.33 6.77 -6.67
CA MET A 151 8.09 7.91 -7.17
C MET A 151 9.59 7.79 -6.85
N ASP A 152 9.93 7.31 -5.66
CA ASP A 152 11.31 7.11 -5.22
C ASP A 152 11.98 5.88 -5.87
N GLY A 153 11.21 4.99 -6.49
CA GLY A 153 11.71 3.74 -7.06
C GLY A 153 11.92 2.61 -6.05
N ARG A 154 11.41 2.75 -4.82
CA ARG A 154 11.36 1.69 -3.79
C ARG A 154 10.32 0.61 -4.15
N LEU A 155 9.25 1.00 -4.83
CA LEU A 155 8.27 0.12 -5.46
C LEU A 155 8.34 0.24 -6.98
N HIS A 156 8.17 -0.88 -7.69
CA HIS A 156 8.05 -0.86 -9.15
C HIS A 156 6.66 -0.41 -9.58
N VAL A 157 5.63 -0.87 -8.86
CA VAL A 157 4.22 -0.55 -9.13
C VAL A 157 3.44 -0.38 -7.82
N GLY A 158 2.32 0.33 -7.91
CA GLY A 158 1.35 0.47 -6.81
C GLY A 158 -0.08 0.27 -7.29
N ALA A 159 -0.91 -0.51 -6.60
CA ALA A 159 -2.35 -0.57 -6.86
C ALA A 159 -3.09 0.33 -5.85
N VAL A 160 -3.67 1.42 -6.34
CA VAL A 160 -4.17 2.53 -5.53
C VAL A 160 -5.47 3.11 -6.08
N PRO A 161 -6.34 3.71 -5.24
CA PRO A 161 -7.49 4.45 -5.74
C PRO A 161 -7.06 5.75 -6.41
N MET A 162 -7.71 6.10 -7.51
CA MET A 162 -7.54 7.39 -8.16
C MET A 162 -8.31 8.45 -7.38
N VAL A 163 -7.59 9.25 -6.57
CA VAL A 163 -8.16 10.39 -5.84
C VAL A 163 -7.70 11.71 -6.45
N THR A 164 -6.39 11.92 -6.53
CA THR A 164 -5.80 13.11 -7.16
C THR A 164 -4.53 12.68 -7.87
N PRO A 165 -4.44 12.85 -9.20
CA PRO A 165 -3.29 12.38 -9.96
C PRO A 165 -2.03 13.21 -9.63
N LEU A 166 -0.91 12.54 -9.43
CA LEU A 166 0.40 13.15 -9.25
C LEU A 166 1.16 13.19 -10.57
N SER A 167 1.80 14.32 -10.88
CA SER A 167 2.49 14.55 -12.17
C SER A 167 3.67 13.60 -12.43
N GLY A 168 4.25 13.02 -11.37
CA GLY A 168 5.37 12.07 -11.41
C GLY A 168 4.96 10.62 -11.63
N LEU A 169 3.68 10.32 -11.78
CA LEU A 169 3.15 8.97 -11.91
C LEU A 169 2.35 8.80 -13.21
N ASP A 170 2.49 7.63 -13.83
CA ASP A 170 1.61 7.15 -14.88
C ASP A 170 0.57 6.21 -14.27
N TYR A 171 -0.69 6.34 -14.70
CA TYR A 171 -1.83 5.61 -14.15
C TYR A 171 -2.44 4.70 -15.23
N LEU A 172 -2.57 3.40 -14.93
CA LEU A 172 -3.29 2.42 -15.73
C LEU A 172 -4.56 2.02 -14.99
N ASN A 173 -5.74 2.32 -15.53
CA ASN A 173 -7.00 1.95 -14.91
C ASN A 173 -7.16 0.42 -14.87
N LEU A 174 -7.50 -0.12 -13.70
CA LEU A 174 -7.75 -1.55 -13.52
C LEU A 174 -9.25 -1.82 -13.59
N TYR A 175 -10.01 -1.22 -12.68
CA TYR A 175 -11.47 -1.39 -12.58
C TYR A 175 -12.07 -0.25 -11.74
N GLU A 176 -13.39 -0.15 -11.79
CA GLU A 176 -14.18 0.72 -10.93
C GLU A 176 -14.62 -0.02 -9.66
N GLU A 177 -14.39 0.57 -8.50
CA GLU A 177 -14.84 0.05 -7.20
C GLU A 177 -16.08 0.83 -6.72
N SER A 178 -17.23 0.15 -6.65
CA SER A 178 -18.47 0.72 -6.11
C SER A 178 -18.51 0.60 -4.60
N SER A 179 -18.75 1.72 -3.92
CA SER A 179 -18.95 1.80 -2.48
C SER A 179 -20.37 2.25 -2.15
N TYR A 180 -20.97 1.63 -1.13
CA TYR A 180 -22.33 1.91 -0.66
C TYR A 180 -22.31 2.26 0.82
N LEU A 181 -23.30 3.02 1.28
CA LEU A 181 -23.51 3.26 2.70
C LEU A 181 -24.14 2.03 3.35
N TYR A 182 -23.55 1.50 4.41
CA TYR A 182 -24.08 0.34 5.15
C TYR A 182 -24.41 0.70 6.59
N CYS A 183 -25.38 -0.02 7.16
CA CYS A 183 -25.65 -0.08 8.60
C CYS A 183 -25.63 -1.54 9.08
N GLY A 184 -25.37 -1.76 10.37
CA GLY A 184 -25.37 -3.09 10.98
C GLY A 184 -26.77 -3.58 11.34
N ASP A 185 -26.93 -4.89 11.53
CA ASP A 185 -28.17 -5.59 11.94
C ASP A 185 -28.87 -5.01 13.18
N ARG A 186 -28.07 -4.49 14.13
CA ARG A 186 -28.56 -3.85 15.35
C ARG A 186 -28.86 -2.36 15.20
N HIS A 187 -28.62 -1.77 14.02
CA HIS A 187 -28.89 -0.36 13.79
C HIS A 187 -30.41 -0.12 13.65
N PRO A 188 -30.99 0.94 14.23
CA PRO A 188 -32.43 1.20 14.14
C PRO A 188 -32.96 1.35 12.70
N LEU A 189 -32.09 1.72 11.77
CA LEU A 189 -32.43 1.84 10.34
C LEU A 189 -32.48 0.51 9.59
N PHE A 190 -31.99 -0.59 10.17
CA PHE A 190 -31.81 -1.85 9.45
C PHE A 190 -33.11 -2.38 8.82
N SER A 191 -34.25 -2.18 9.49
CA SER A 191 -35.58 -2.57 8.99
C SER A 191 -36.19 -1.61 7.97
N SER A 192 -35.66 -0.40 7.81
CA SER A 192 -36.27 0.69 7.03
C SER A 192 -35.32 1.37 6.04
N THR A 193 -34.19 0.72 5.70
CA THR A 193 -33.11 1.27 4.87
C THR A 193 -33.51 1.87 3.52
N GLU A 194 -34.62 1.42 2.94
CA GLU A 194 -35.14 1.88 1.63
C GLU A 194 -36.21 2.97 1.74
N ARG A 195 -36.82 3.17 2.91
CA ARG A 195 -37.98 4.07 3.11
C ARG A 195 -37.62 5.42 3.70
N LEU A 196 -36.33 5.66 3.95
CA LEU A 196 -35.82 6.88 4.58
C LEU A 196 -35.77 8.03 3.58
N LYS A 197 -35.95 9.27 4.07
CA LYS A 197 -35.57 10.46 3.30
C LYS A 197 -34.10 10.75 3.57
N GLU A 198 -33.37 11.20 2.55
CA GLU A 198 -31.94 11.54 2.70
C GLU A 198 -31.66 12.55 3.82
N GLN A 199 -32.58 13.50 4.03
CA GLN A 199 -32.47 14.53 5.07
C GLN A 199 -32.40 13.92 6.49
N ASP A 200 -33.01 12.76 6.69
CA ASP A 200 -33.05 12.07 7.98
C ASP A 200 -31.73 11.35 8.29
N LEU A 201 -30.84 11.16 7.31
CA LEU A 201 -29.53 10.52 7.53
C LEU A 201 -28.65 11.31 8.49
N SER A 202 -28.81 12.63 8.52
CA SER A 202 -28.09 13.53 9.44
C SER A 202 -28.44 13.30 10.92
N GLN A 203 -29.49 12.53 11.24
CA GLN A 203 -29.86 12.19 12.61
C GLN A 203 -29.06 10.99 13.16
N TRP A 204 -28.34 10.27 12.29
CA TRP A 204 -27.66 9.03 12.63
C TRP A 204 -26.15 9.19 12.53
N ASN A 205 -25.45 8.52 13.44
CA ASN A 205 -24.00 8.56 13.48
C ASN A 205 -23.40 7.86 12.26
N ALA A 206 -22.41 8.51 11.64
CA ALA A 206 -21.61 7.96 10.56
C ALA A 206 -20.12 7.98 10.89
N VAL A 207 -19.36 7.12 10.21
CA VAL A 207 -17.90 7.07 10.29
C VAL A 207 -17.29 7.86 9.14
N MET A 208 -16.47 8.86 9.45
CA MET A 208 -15.67 9.58 8.47
C MET A 208 -14.30 8.88 8.26
N PRO A 209 -13.89 8.58 7.02
CA PRO A 209 -12.56 8.06 6.77
C PRO A 209 -11.48 9.11 7.04
N ASN A 210 -10.40 8.72 7.72
CA ASN A 210 -9.19 9.52 7.90
C ASN A 210 -8.14 9.16 6.83
N TYR A 211 -8.58 9.09 5.58
CA TYR A 211 -7.76 8.85 4.40
C TYR A 211 -8.37 9.60 3.20
N SER A 212 -7.56 9.79 2.15
CA SER A 212 -7.98 10.53 0.97
C SER A 212 -9.16 9.86 0.26
N ILE A 213 -10.19 10.63 -0.04
CA ILE A 213 -11.39 10.21 -0.77
C ILE A 213 -11.62 11.14 -1.97
N ASN A 214 -12.33 10.64 -2.99
CA ASN A 214 -12.67 11.46 -4.15
C ASN A 214 -13.78 12.49 -3.83
N SER A 215 -13.98 13.44 -4.74
CA SER A 215 -14.96 14.53 -4.56
C SER A 215 -16.41 14.04 -4.47
N GLN A 216 -16.76 12.96 -5.20
CA GLN A 216 -18.10 12.36 -5.15
C GLN A 216 -18.39 11.80 -3.76
N ALA A 217 -17.46 11.05 -3.18
CA ALA A 217 -17.58 10.53 -1.82
C ALA A 217 -17.70 11.67 -0.81
N LEU A 218 -16.90 12.74 -0.94
CA LEU A 218 -16.94 13.89 -0.04
C LEU A 218 -18.33 14.56 -0.02
N GLN A 219 -18.99 14.70 -1.16
CA GLN A 219 -20.35 15.25 -1.25
C GLN A 219 -21.36 14.40 -0.48
N LEU A 220 -21.24 13.08 -0.52
CA LEU A 220 -22.13 12.18 0.22
C LEU A 220 -21.87 12.22 1.73
N TYR A 221 -20.60 12.30 2.15
CA TYR A 221 -20.27 12.46 3.57
C TYR A 221 -20.80 13.77 4.17
N GLN A 222 -20.93 14.84 3.38
CA GLN A 222 -21.52 16.11 3.83
C GLN A 222 -23.01 16.00 4.18
N LEU A 223 -23.70 14.94 3.73
CA LEU A 223 -25.10 14.68 4.08
C LEU A 223 -25.24 13.93 5.43
N LEU A 224 -24.14 13.43 5.98
CA LEU A 224 -24.13 12.55 7.16
C LEU A 224 -23.66 13.29 8.41
N HIS A 225 -24.15 12.85 9.57
CA HIS A 225 -23.59 13.26 10.86
C HIS A 225 -22.39 12.38 11.23
N CYS A 226 -21.20 12.80 10.80
CA CYS A 226 -19.97 12.08 11.08
C CYS A 226 -19.48 12.34 12.51
N SER A 227 -19.64 11.35 13.40
CA SER A 227 -19.28 11.45 14.82
C SER A 227 -18.16 10.49 15.25
N ALA A 228 -17.67 9.66 14.33
CA ALA A 228 -16.48 8.82 14.52
C ALA A 228 -15.56 8.90 13.30
N THR A 229 -14.29 8.54 13.49
CA THR A 229 -13.30 8.46 12.41
C THR A 229 -12.62 7.08 12.39
N ALA A 230 -12.15 6.67 11.21
CA ALA A 230 -11.39 5.43 11.03
C ALA A 230 -10.27 5.58 10.00
N SER A 231 -9.11 4.97 10.23
CA SER A 231 -7.93 5.06 9.36
C SER A 231 -8.01 4.19 8.11
N ASP A 232 -8.93 3.23 8.07
CA ASP A 232 -9.10 2.28 6.98
C ASP A 232 -10.54 1.71 6.97
N ARG A 233 -10.81 0.86 5.96
CA ARG A 233 -12.11 0.21 5.76
C ARG A 233 -12.43 -0.82 6.85
N GLU A 234 -11.42 -1.41 7.50
CA GLU A 234 -11.65 -2.39 8.56
C GLU A 234 -12.16 -1.71 9.83
N GLY A 235 -11.60 -0.55 10.17
CA GLY A 235 -12.12 0.31 11.24
C GLY A 235 -13.55 0.80 10.97
N ILE A 236 -13.88 1.15 9.72
CA ILE A 236 -15.26 1.51 9.34
C ILE A 236 -16.20 0.31 9.55
N ALA A 237 -15.84 -0.87 9.04
CA ALA A 237 -16.64 -2.07 9.22
C ALA A 237 -16.83 -2.44 10.70
N PHE A 238 -15.78 -2.33 11.50
CA PHE A 238 -15.84 -2.57 12.94
C PHE A 238 -16.89 -1.67 13.62
N LEU A 239 -16.88 -0.38 13.31
CA LEU A 239 -17.83 0.59 13.87
C LEU A 239 -19.27 0.34 13.39
N ILE A 240 -19.47 0.00 12.11
CA ILE A 240 -20.80 -0.38 11.58
C ILE A 240 -21.35 -1.61 12.34
N LEU A 241 -20.51 -2.62 12.55
CA LEU A 241 -20.87 -3.85 13.25
C LEU A 241 -21.22 -3.65 14.72
N THR A 242 -20.90 -2.49 15.33
CA THR A 242 -21.39 -2.16 16.68
C THR A 242 -22.91 -1.96 16.71
N GLY A 243 -23.51 -1.61 15.57
CA GLY A 243 -24.93 -1.27 15.43
C GLY A 243 -25.24 0.22 15.63
N ASN A 244 -24.25 1.05 15.99
CA ASN A 244 -24.47 2.46 16.30
C ASN A 244 -24.06 3.42 15.18
N PHE A 245 -23.38 2.93 14.16
CA PHE A 245 -22.82 3.74 13.09
C PHE A 245 -23.23 3.24 11.71
N MET A 246 -23.33 4.18 10.77
CA MET A 246 -23.31 3.94 9.34
C MET A 246 -21.92 4.23 8.77
N GLY A 247 -21.58 3.65 7.62
CA GLY A 247 -20.33 3.99 6.93
C GLY A 247 -20.28 3.44 5.52
N PHE A 248 -19.47 4.08 4.67
CA PHE A 248 -19.28 3.60 3.31
C PHE A 248 -18.24 2.49 3.25
N LEU A 249 -18.57 1.41 2.56
CA LEU A 249 -17.65 0.31 2.27
C LEU A 249 -17.77 -0.11 0.79
N PRO A 250 -16.70 -0.64 0.18
CA PRO A 250 -16.81 -1.31 -1.11
C PRO A 250 -17.75 -2.51 -1.05
N ASP A 251 -18.57 -2.70 -2.09
CA ASP A 251 -19.54 -3.81 -2.13
C ASP A 251 -18.89 -5.18 -1.91
N HIS A 252 -17.81 -5.45 -2.64
CA HIS A 252 -17.08 -6.72 -2.53
C HIS A 252 -16.50 -6.98 -1.13
N TYR A 253 -16.19 -5.92 -0.39
CA TYR A 253 -15.69 -6.01 0.98
C TYR A 253 -16.83 -6.23 1.98
N ALA A 254 -17.95 -5.54 1.78
CA ALA A 254 -19.14 -5.65 2.62
C ALA A 254 -19.91 -6.97 2.40
N ARG A 255 -19.78 -7.60 1.23
CA ARG A 255 -20.57 -8.75 0.77
C ARG A 255 -20.75 -9.84 1.80
N LYS A 256 -19.67 -10.27 2.46
CA LYS A 256 -19.73 -11.33 3.49
C LYS A 256 -20.68 -11.01 4.64
N TRP A 257 -20.79 -9.74 5.03
CA TRP A 257 -21.69 -9.29 6.10
C TRP A 257 -23.10 -9.05 5.60
N VAL A 258 -23.26 -8.71 4.32
CA VAL A 258 -24.59 -8.61 3.69
C VAL A 258 -25.19 -10.01 3.55
N GLU A 259 -24.42 -10.98 3.05
CA GLU A 259 -24.85 -12.37 2.90
C GLU A 259 -25.18 -13.05 4.23
N SER A 260 -24.46 -12.70 5.31
CA SER A 260 -24.75 -13.20 6.65
C SER A 260 -25.86 -12.44 7.38
N GLY A 261 -26.45 -11.41 6.75
CA GLY A 261 -27.50 -10.58 7.35
C GLY A 261 -27.02 -9.63 8.45
N GLN A 262 -25.71 -9.41 8.59
CA GLN A 262 -25.10 -8.54 9.59
C GLN A 262 -24.99 -7.08 9.13
N MET A 263 -25.02 -6.82 7.82
CA MET A 263 -25.03 -5.49 7.23
C MET A 263 -26.10 -5.37 6.16
N LYS A 264 -26.62 -4.16 5.97
CA LYS A 264 -27.56 -3.85 4.88
C LYS A 264 -27.26 -2.48 4.26
N PRO A 265 -27.30 -2.34 2.93
CA PRO A 265 -27.13 -1.03 2.29
C PRO A 265 -28.29 -0.10 2.66
N VAL A 266 -27.95 1.17 2.89
CA VAL A 266 -28.86 2.26 3.25
C VAL A 266 -29.05 3.14 2.03
N LEU A 267 -30.29 3.32 1.56
CA LEU A 267 -30.61 4.11 0.36
C LEU A 267 -29.69 3.78 -0.83
N GLU A 268 -29.53 2.49 -1.14
CA GLU A 268 -28.55 1.94 -2.09
C GLU A 268 -28.50 2.68 -3.44
N GLN A 269 -29.67 3.06 -3.98
CA GLN A 269 -29.80 3.76 -5.26
C GLN A 269 -29.24 5.20 -5.26
N ARG A 270 -28.93 5.76 -4.09
CA ARG A 270 -28.54 7.18 -3.93
C ARG A 270 -27.27 7.36 -3.12
N MET A 271 -27.06 6.54 -2.09
CA MET A 271 -25.90 6.60 -1.20
C MET A 271 -24.83 5.62 -1.68
N HIS A 272 -24.31 5.89 -2.88
CA HIS A 272 -23.20 5.15 -3.46
C HIS A 272 -22.29 6.05 -4.29
N TYR A 273 -21.03 5.63 -4.45
CA TYR A 273 -20.07 6.28 -5.34
C TYR A 273 -19.13 5.26 -5.96
N SER A 274 -18.47 5.64 -7.06
CA SER A 274 -17.44 4.82 -7.70
C SER A 274 -16.07 5.41 -7.47
N THR A 275 -15.06 4.55 -7.30
CA THR A 275 -13.65 4.95 -7.24
C THR A 275 -12.86 4.11 -8.23
N PRO A 276 -12.21 4.73 -9.24
CA PRO A 276 -11.32 4.00 -10.12
C PRO A 276 -10.12 3.49 -9.33
N ILE A 277 -9.80 2.20 -9.45
CA ILE A 277 -8.57 1.62 -8.92
C ILE A 277 -7.58 1.52 -10.06
N CYS A 278 -6.38 2.07 -9.84
CA CYS A 278 -5.34 2.19 -10.85
C CYS A 278 -4.07 1.45 -10.41
N MET A 279 -3.34 0.94 -11.40
CA MET A 279 -1.93 0.59 -11.25
C MET A 279 -1.10 1.83 -11.57
N ILE A 280 -0.31 2.29 -10.61
CA ILE A 280 0.62 3.41 -10.78
C ILE A 280 2.03 2.91 -11.06
N THR A 281 2.74 3.64 -11.91
CA THR A 281 4.17 3.46 -12.15
C THR A 281 4.85 4.82 -12.20
N ARG A 282 6.16 4.87 -11.93
CA ARG A 282 6.91 6.13 -12.03
C ARG A 282 6.97 6.62 -13.49
N LYS A 283 6.64 7.89 -13.69
CA LYS A 283 6.77 8.55 -15.00
C LYS A 283 8.23 8.77 -15.35
N GLY A 284 8.60 8.52 -16.61
CA GLY A 284 10.00 8.61 -17.05
C GLY A 284 10.91 7.58 -16.39
N ARG A 285 10.35 6.47 -15.88
CA ARG A 285 11.12 5.35 -15.33
C ARG A 285 12.13 4.80 -16.35
N ARG A 286 13.21 4.26 -15.82
CA ARG A 286 14.15 3.46 -16.63
C ARG A 286 13.50 2.13 -17.00
N HIS A 287 13.93 1.58 -18.13
CA HIS A 287 13.43 0.30 -18.63
C HIS A 287 13.71 -0.83 -17.61
N ASN A 288 12.68 -1.61 -17.26
CA ASN A 288 12.77 -2.77 -16.39
C ASN A 288 11.94 -3.91 -17.00
N MET A 289 12.59 -4.99 -17.43
CA MET A 289 11.91 -6.07 -18.16
C MET A 289 10.85 -6.80 -17.33
N ILE A 290 11.05 -6.96 -16.01
CA ILE A 290 10.06 -7.61 -15.14
C ILE A 290 8.81 -6.73 -15.08
N LEU A 291 9.00 -5.42 -14.89
CA LEU A 291 7.92 -4.45 -14.91
C LEU A 291 7.20 -4.41 -16.26
N GLU A 292 7.93 -4.35 -17.37
CA GLU A 292 7.30 -4.29 -18.70
C GLU A 292 6.54 -5.59 -19.01
N SER A 293 7.10 -6.76 -18.68
CA SER A 293 6.39 -8.04 -18.81
C SER A 293 5.13 -8.08 -17.95
N PHE A 294 5.21 -7.61 -16.70
CA PHE A 294 4.07 -7.49 -15.81
C PHE A 294 2.99 -6.56 -16.39
N LEU A 295 3.36 -5.36 -16.86
CA LEU A 295 2.41 -4.39 -17.41
C LEU A 295 1.77 -4.86 -18.71
N GLU A 296 2.52 -5.57 -19.56
CA GLU A 296 2.00 -6.16 -20.80
C GLU A 296 0.93 -7.21 -20.48
N LYS A 297 1.26 -8.17 -19.60
CA LYS A 297 0.31 -9.20 -19.13
C LYS A 297 -0.91 -8.59 -18.43
N LEU A 298 -0.69 -7.57 -17.61
CA LEU A 298 -1.76 -6.85 -16.92
C LEU A 298 -2.73 -6.20 -17.91
N LYS A 299 -2.21 -5.52 -18.94
CA LYS A 299 -3.04 -4.93 -20.01
C LYS A 299 -3.82 -5.99 -20.78
N ASN A 300 -3.19 -7.13 -21.09
CA ASN A 300 -3.87 -8.23 -21.77
C ASN A 300 -5.02 -8.78 -20.92
N ASN A 301 -4.79 -9.04 -19.63
CA ASN A 301 -5.82 -9.52 -18.70
C ASN A 301 -6.98 -8.53 -18.55
N ILE A 302 -6.70 -7.22 -18.52
CA ILE A 302 -7.74 -6.17 -18.49
C ILE A 302 -8.59 -6.20 -19.77
N ASN A 303 -7.94 -6.30 -20.94
CA ASN A 303 -8.63 -6.32 -22.23
C ASN A 303 -9.49 -7.58 -22.42
N GLU A 304 -8.97 -8.75 -22.05
CA GLU A 304 -9.68 -10.02 -22.17
C GLU A 304 -10.98 -10.03 -21.37
N GLN A 305 -10.95 -9.64 -20.08
CA GLN A 305 -12.17 -9.65 -19.27
C GLN A 305 -13.17 -8.55 -19.63
N ASN A 306 -12.71 -7.39 -20.12
CA ASN A 306 -13.62 -6.37 -20.63
C ASN A 306 -14.36 -6.87 -21.90
N ASN A 307 -13.71 -7.69 -22.73
CA ASN A 307 -14.34 -8.31 -23.90
C ASN A 307 -15.27 -9.48 -23.52
N SER A 308 -14.92 -10.29 -22.52
CA SER A 308 -15.79 -11.38 -22.04
C SER A 308 -17.07 -10.88 -21.34
N GLY A 309 -17.04 -9.67 -20.76
CA GLY A 309 -18.22 -9.03 -20.17
C GLY A 309 -19.26 -8.55 -21.19
N LEU A 310 -18.89 -8.39 -22.47
CA LEU A 310 -19.81 -8.01 -23.56
C LEU A 310 -20.58 -9.20 -24.15
N THR A 311 -20.25 -10.45 -23.78
CA THR A 311 -20.85 -11.65 -24.38
C THR A 311 -22.05 -12.22 -23.60
N ILE A 312 -22.43 -11.64 -22.44
CA ILE A 312 -23.52 -12.16 -21.58
C ILE A 312 -24.84 -11.37 -21.73
N THR A 313 -24.90 -10.37 -22.62
CA THR A 313 -26.17 -9.75 -23.04
C THR A 313 -26.48 -10.13 -24.48
N ASN A 314 -27.11 -11.30 -24.66
CA ASN A 314 -27.97 -11.63 -25.79
C ASN A 314 -29.05 -12.60 -25.33
#